data_AF-A0A520NF17-F1
#
_entry.id   AF-A0A520NF17-F1
#
_cell.length_a   1.000
_cell.length_b   1.000
_cell.length_c   1.000
_cell.angle_alpha   90.00
_cell.angle_beta   90.00
_cell.angle_gamma   90.00
#
_symmetry.space_group_name_H-M   'P 1'
#
loop_
_entity.id
_entity.type
_entity.pdbx_description
1 polymer ?
#
loop_
_entity_poly.entity_id
_entity_poly.type
_entity_poly.pdbx_seq_one_letter_code
_entity_poly.pdbx_strand_id
1 'polypeptide(L)'
;MKLADFDYDLPPAAIATHPANPRDAARLLDLAGEGMFDRHVRDLPSLLRPGDLLIVNNTRVIPARLRGRRGEARINVTLHKQEKVGGVANIWRVFAKPAKKCRPDDIIHFAADFAARVRGRGPGGDVELAFINPENGRDLTAGEMDARLATHGSMPLPPYIARPDGATSADADDYQTMFASQKGAVAAPTAGLHFTDSLMAGLAARGVGVAEVTLHVGAGTFLPVTVEDIADHRMHSEWGQISADTADRIAATRAAGGRIIAVGTTSLRIMETCATRHNGVTAFSGETDIFITPGFRFRAVDMLLTNFHLPKSTLLMLVSAFSGIERIRDAYRHAIAGDYRFFSYGDACLMSLAADSRADSATKIG
;
A
#
# COMPACT_ATOMS: atom_id res chain seq x y z
N MET A 1 -4.06 8.66 22.58
CA MET A 1 -2.76 8.02 22.28
C MET A 1 -1.95 9.01 21.47
N LYS A 2 -0.66 9.17 21.73
CA LYS A 2 0.14 10.24 21.14
C LYS A 2 1.01 9.70 20.02
N LEU A 3 1.31 10.56 19.03
CA LEU A 3 2.20 10.19 17.92
C LEU A 3 3.59 9.73 18.42
N ALA A 4 4.06 10.31 19.53
CA ALA A 4 5.33 9.97 20.16
C ALA A 4 5.37 8.52 20.71
N ASP A 5 4.22 7.90 20.99
CA ASP A 5 4.16 6.50 21.46
C ASP A 5 4.68 5.52 20.38
N PHE A 6 4.70 5.96 19.12
CA PHE A 6 5.13 5.24 17.94
C PHE A 6 6.46 5.77 17.37
N ASP A 7 7.26 6.45 18.18
CA ASP A 7 8.60 6.86 17.80
C ASP A 7 9.64 5.78 18.12
N TYR A 8 10.68 5.71 17.30
CA TYR A 8 11.87 4.92 17.57
C TYR A 8 13.03 5.44 16.70
N ASP A 9 14.27 5.22 17.15
CA ASP A 9 15.45 5.64 16.41
C ASP A 9 15.72 4.67 15.26
N LEU A 10 15.57 5.13 14.02
CA LEU A 10 15.82 4.35 12.80
C LEU A 10 17.08 4.88 12.13
N PRO A 11 18.21 4.14 12.15
CA PRO A 11 19.42 4.54 11.44
C PRO A 11 19.14 4.68 9.94
N PRO A 12 19.57 5.78 9.28
CA PRO A 12 19.35 5.95 7.83
C PRO A 12 19.90 4.79 6.98
N ALA A 13 20.99 4.17 7.43
CA ALA A 13 21.61 3.02 6.76
C ALA A 13 20.74 1.75 6.77
N ALA A 14 19.76 1.65 7.69
CA ALA A 14 18.84 0.52 7.73
C ALA A 14 17.75 0.61 6.64
N ILE A 15 17.55 1.76 6.00
CA ILE A 15 16.51 1.93 4.97
C ILE A 15 17.00 1.36 3.64
N ALA A 16 16.37 0.29 3.16
CA ALA A 16 16.74 -0.32 1.89
C ALA A 16 16.29 0.53 0.69
N THR A 17 17.22 0.75 -0.24
CA THR A 17 17.00 1.46 -1.51
C THR A 17 16.92 0.52 -2.71
N HIS A 18 17.19 -0.77 -2.51
CA HIS A 18 17.09 -1.86 -3.49
C HIS A 18 16.61 -3.15 -2.81
N PRO A 19 15.81 -3.99 -3.51
CA PRO A 19 15.35 -5.26 -2.97
C PRO A 19 16.50 -6.27 -2.80
N ALA A 20 16.27 -7.31 -2.01
CA ALA A 20 17.17 -8.48 -2.02
C ALA A 20 17.12 -9.18 -3.39
N ASN A 21 18.21 -9.86 -3.75
CA ASN A 21 18.27 -10.69 -4.96
C ASN A 21 18.83 -12.08 -4.64
N PRO A 22 18.06 -13.17 -4.81
CA PRO A 22 16.63 -13.19 -5.17
C PRO A 22 15.76 -12.55 -4.09
N ARG A 23 14.53 -12.14 -4.45
CA ARG A 23 13.64 -11.37 -3.57
C ARG A 23 13.28 -12.12 -2.27
N ASP A 24 13.11 -13.43 -2.36
CA ASP A 24 12.84 -14.31 -1.23
C ASP A 24 14.06 -14.57 -0.30
N ALA A 25 15.23 -14.03 -0.65
CA ALA A 25 16.41 -14.01 0.22
C ALA A 25 16.34 -12.88 1.26
N ALA A 26 15.35 -11.99 1.18
CA ALA A 26 15.09 -11.03 2.25
C ALA A 26 14.89 -11.76 3.58
N ARG A 27 15.32 -11.14 4.69
CA ARG A 27 15.09 -11.71 6.02
C ARG A 27 13.62 -11.62 6.38
N LEU A 28 13.20 -12.52 7.27
CA LEU A 28 11.88 -12.57 7.84
C LEU A 28 12.01 -12.64 9.36
N LEU A 29 11.43 -11.66 10.06
CA LEU A 29 11.24 -11.77 11.51
C LEU A 29 9.91 -12.47 11.78
N ASP A 30 9.97 -13.70 12.29
CA ASP A 30 8.81 -14.51 12.61
C ASP A 30 8.34 -14.25 14.05
N LEU A 31 7.19 -13.58 14.15
CA LEU A 31 6.46 -13.25 15.37
C LEU A 31 5.16 -14.07 15.49
N ALA A 32 5.00 -15.15 14.72
CA ALA A 32 3.74 -15.90 14.68
C ALA A 32 3.44 -16.69 15.96
N GLY A 33 4.48 -17.06 16.74
CA GLY A 33 4.38 -17.71 18.05
C GLY A 33 4.65 -16.75 19.21
N GLU A 34 4.95 -17.25 20.41
CA GLU A 34 5.28 -16.38 21.55
C GLU A 34 6.69 -15.75 21.44
N GLY A 35 7.62 -16.44 20.77
CA GLY A 35 8.99 -15.96 20.54
C GLY A 35 9.15 -15.05 19.32
N MET A 36 10.41 -14.69 19.07
CA MET A 36 10.88 -14.00 17.87
C MET A 36 11.96 -14.87 17.23
N PHE A 37 11.84 -15.16 15.94
CA PHE A 37 12.79 -16.01 15.21
C PHE A 37 13.28 -15.33 13.93
N ASP A 38 14.60 -15.26 13.77
CA ASP A 38 15.25 -14.85 12.53
C ASP A 38 15.14 -15.95 11.47
N ARG A 39 14.55 -15.61 10.33
CA ARG A 39 14.33 -16.50 9.18
C ARG A 39 14.59 -15.76 7.87
N HIS A 40 14.33 -16.41 6.75
CA HIS A 40 14.24 -15.80 5.43
C HIS A 40 12.83 -15.93 4.87
N VAL A 41 12.46 -15.07 3.92
CA VAL A 41 11.12 -15.13 3.31
C VAL A 41 10.89 -16.46 2.58
N ARG A 42 11.92 -17.07 1.99
CA ARG A 42 11.85 -18.43 1.42
C ARG A 42 11.40 -19.52 2.41
N ASP A 43 11.53 -19.28 3.72
CA ASP A 43 11.10 -20.22 4.76
C ASP A 43 9.58 -20.18 5.00
N LEU A 44 8.87 -19.18 4.44
CA LEU A 44 7.43 -18.96 4.65
C LEU A 44 6.56 -20.21 4.45
N PRO A 45 6.78 -21.10 3.46
CA PRO A 45 5.97 -22.32 3.32
C PRO A 45 6.01 -23.23 4.56
N SER A 46 7.12 -23.23 5.31
CA SER A 46 7.24 -24.02 6.54
C SER A 46 6.48 -23.42 7.73
N LEU A 47 6.18 -22.12 7.68
CA LEU A 47 5.48 -21.37 8.73
C LEU A 47 3.96 -21.40 8.56
N LEU A 48 3.50 -21.80 7.38
CA LEU A 48 2.09 -21.92 7.04
C LEU A 48 1.59 -23.37 7.12
N ARG A 49 0.28 -23.50 7.25
CA ARG A 49 -0.45 -24.77 7.37
C ARG A 49 -1.16 -25.07 6.05
N PRO A 50 -1.39 -26.35 5.71
CA PRO A 50 -2.28 -26.69 4.61
C PRO A 50 -3.67 -26.11 4.88
N GLY A 51 -4.31 -25.57 3.84
CA GLY A 51 -5.61 -24.92 3.95
C GLY A 51 -5.55 -23.45 4.39
N ASP A 52 -4.37 -22.90 4.68
CA ASP A 52 -4.21 -21.45 4.82
C ASP A 52 -4.46 -20.73 3.49
N LEU A 53 -4.96 -19.49 3.54
CA LEU A 53 -5.21 -18.65 2.38
C LEU A 53 -4.45 -17.32 2.49
N LEU A 54 -3.52 -17.08 1.56
CA LEU A 54 -2.87 -15.79 1.39
C LEU A 54 -3.76 -14.84 0.60
N ILE A 55 -3.89 -13.61 1.08
CA ILE A 55 -4.60 -12.52 0.42
C ILE A 55 -3.57 -11.50 -0.07
N VAL A 56 -3.39 -11.42 -1.38
CA VAL A 56 -2.41 -10.53 -2.03
C VAL A 56 -3.11 -9.35 -2.71
N ASN A 57 -2.46 -8.19 -2.73
CA ASN A 57 -2.97 -7.05 -3.49
C ASN A 57 -2.42 -7.11 -4.92
N ASN A 58 -3.31 -7.19 -5.90
CA ASN A 58 -2.98 -7.30 -7.32
C ASN A 58 -2.84 -5.93 -8.03
N THR A 59 -2.82 -4.83 -7.28
CA THR A 59 -2.66 -3.51 -7.88
C THR A 59 -1.30 -3.35 -8.56
N ARG A 60 -1.30 -2.68 -9.70
CA ARG A 60 -0.13 -2.34 -10.50
C ARG A 60 0.14 -0.84 -10.45
N VAL A 61 1.38 -0.50 -10.14
CA VAL A 61 1.82 0.89 -10.07
C VAL A 61 1.87 1.50 -11.46
N ILE A 62 1.27 2.67 -11.64
CA ILE A 62 1.35 3.45 -12.87
C ILE A 62 2.51 4.46 -12.78
N PRO A 63 3.11 4.89 -13.91
CA PRO A 63 4.14 5.93 -13.95
C PRO A 63 3.56 7.33 -13.66
N ALA A 64 3.09 7.51 -12.43
CA ALA A 64 2.25 8.60 -11.97
C ALA A 64 3.02 9.90 -11.61
N ARG A 65 4.34 9.94 -11.81
CA ARG A 65 5.15 11.15 -11.58
C ARG A 65 5.45 11.86 -12.90
N LEU A 66 4.98 13.10 -13.00
CA LEU A 66 5.13 13.97 -14.16
C LEU A 66 5.99 15.19 -13.82
N ARG A 67 6.79 15.63 -14.79
CA ARG A 67 7.54 16.88 -14.73
C ARG A 67 7.01 17.79 -15.82
N GLY A 68 6.53 18.96 -15.44
CA GLY A 68 5.91 19.89 -16.36
C GLY A 68 6.32 21.34 -16.12
N ARG A 69 5.74 22.23 -16.91
CA ARG A 69 5.98 23.67 -16.84
C ARG A 69 4.68 24.45 -16.97
N ARG A 70 4.63 25.58 -16.28
CA ARG A 70 3.60 26.61 -16.42
C ARG A 70 4.30 27.94 -16.73
N GLY A 71 4.40 28.28 -18.00
CA GLY A 71 5.35 29.27 -18.50
C GLY A 71 6.79 28.83 -18.16
N GLU A 72 7.59 29.73 -17.59
CA GLU A 72 8.97 29.44 -17.13
C GLU A 72 9.02 28.56 -15.85
N ALA A 73 7.91 28.43 -15.11
CA ALA A 73 7.93 27.76 -13.81
C ALA A 73 7.86 26.24 -13.96
N ARG A 74 8.88 25.53 -13.42
CA ARG A 74 8.85 24.06 -13.28
C ARG A 74 7.85 23.62 -12.22
N ILE A 75 7.01 22.64 -12.56
CA ILE A 75 6.04 22.02 -11.67
C ILE A 75 6.23 20.50 -11.73
N ASN A 76 6.50 19.86 -10.59
CA ASN A 76 6.48 18.40 -10.47
C ASN A 76 5.12 17.98 -9.93
N VAL A 77 4.54 16.93 -10.52
CA VAL A 77 3.23 16.40 -10.17
C VAL A 77 3.36 14.92 -9.88
N THR A 78 2.82 14.46 -8.75
CA THR A 78 2.59 13.03 -8.50
C THR A 78 1.09 12.82 -8.38
N LEU A 79 0.51 11.98 -9.25
CA LEU A 79 -0.89 11.59 -9.16
C LEU A 79 -1.16 10.99 -7.77
N HIS A 80 -2.33 11.25 -7.20
CA HIS A 80 -2.70 10.76 -5.88
C HIS A 80 -3.98 9.93 -5.93
N LYS A 81 -5.05 10.49 -6.50
CA LYS A 81 -6.37 9.86 -6.56
C LYS A 81 -7.05 10.22 -7.88
N GLN A 82 -7.60 9.24 -8.56
CA GLN A 82 -8.42 9.46 -9.74
C GLN A 82 -9.84 9.80 -9.31
N GLU A 83 -10.37 10.93 -9.78
CA GLU A 83 -11.74 11.34 -9.52
C GLU A 83 -12.62 10.84 -10.67
N LYS A 84 -13.59 9.97 -10.35
CA LYS A 84 -14.57 9.50 -11.34
C LYS A 84 -15.78 10.44 -11.35
N VAL A 85 -15.61 11.64 -11.92
CA VAL A 85 -16.72 12.58 -12.10
C VAL A 85 -17.37 12.36 -13.47
N GLY A 86 -18.67 12.04 -13.49
CA GLY A 86 -19.44 11.92 -14.74
C GLY A 86 -18.95 10.84 -15.71
N GLY A 87 -18.18 9.85 -15.23
CA GLY A 87 -17.61 8.78 -16.06
C GLY A 87 -16.32 9.16 -16.82
N VAL A 88 -15.79 10.37 -16.63
CA VAL A 88 -14.56 10.81 -17.30
C VAL A 88 -13.35 10.55 -16.42
N ALA A 89 -12.44 9.70 -16.88
CA ALA A 89 -11.28 9.21 -16.12
C ALA A 89 -10.04 10.13 -16.18
N ASN A 90 -10.20 11.38 -16.62
CA ASN A 90 -9.11 12.33 -16.85
C ASN A 90 -8.89 13.32 -15.69
N ILE A 91 -9.72 13.26 -14.64
CA ILE A 91 -9.59 14.13 -13.48
C ILE A 91 -8.83 13.42 -12.38
N TRP A 92 -7.80 14.07 -11.87
CA TRP A 92 -6.98 13.54 -10.79
C TRP A 92 -6.73 14.59 -9.72
N ARG A 93 -6.80 14.17 -8.46
CA ARG A 93 -6.10 14.84 -7.37
C ARG A 93 -4.63 14.46 -7.42
N VAL A 94 -3.77 15.45 -7.26
CA VAL A 94 -2.31 15.30 -7.36
C VAL A 94 -1.59 16.09 -6.29
N PHE A 95 -0.37 15.65 -5.92
CA PHE A 95 0.55 16.48 -5.15
C PHE A 95 1.48 17.23 -6.09
N ALA A 96 1.32 18.55 -6.14
CA ALA A 96 2.14 19.43 -6.96
C ALA A 96 3.25 20.10 -6.15
N LYS A 97 4.44 20.23 -6.74
CA LYS A 97 5.58 20.94 -6.16
C LYS A 97 6.16 21.93 -7.19
N PRO A 98 6.07 23.26 -6.96
CA PRO A 98 5.36 23.96 -5.87
C PRO A 98 3.84 24.14 -6.13
N ALA A 99 2.98 23.57 -5.28
CA ALA A 99 1.51 23.70 -5.40
C ALA A 99 0.97 25.14 -5.41
N LYS A 100 1.67 26.09 -4.76
CA LYS A 100 1.28 27.51 -4.75
C LYS A 100 1.28 28.15 -6.15
N LYS A 101 2.02 27.57 -7.11
CA LYS A 101 2.08 28.02 -8.50
C LYS A 101 1.01 27.39 -9.40
N CYS A 102 0.16 26.52 -8.87
CA CYS A 102 -1.01 25.98 -9.56
C CYS A 102 -2.23 26.81 -9.17
N ARG A 103 -2.60 27.78 -10.02
CA ARG A 103 -3.83 28.58 -9.85
C ARG A 103 -4.94 27.98 -10.73
N PRO A 104 -6.23 28.13 -10.36
CA PRO A 104 -7.33 27.74 -11.23
C PRO A 104 -7.13 28.27 -12.66
N ASP A 105 -7.48 27.43 -13.63
CA ASP A 105 -7.35 27.64 -15.09
C ASP A 105 -5.92 27.72 -15.64
N ASP A 106 -4.88 27.65 -14.81
CA ASP A 106 -3.51 27.47 -15.29
C ASP A 106 -3.39 26.17 -16.09
N ILE A 107 -2.63 26.21 -17.19
CA ILE A 107 -2.26 25.01 -17.96
C ILE A 107 -0.82 24.61 -17.61
N ILE A 108 -0.65 23.35 -17.19
CA ILE A 108 0.64 22.73 -16.96
C ILE A 108 0.95 21.84 -18.16
N HIS A 109 2.02 22.16 -18.90
CA HIS A 109 2.49 21.37 -20.03
C HIS A 109 3.52 20.34 -19.55
N PHE A 110 3.28 19.06 -19.82
CA PHE A 110 4.20 17.95 -19.51
C PHE A 110 4.97 17.50 -20.76
N ALA A 111 4.31 17.49 -21.91
CA ALA A 111 4.88 17.21 -23.22
C ALA A 111 4.12 17.98 -24.32
N ALA A 112 4.54 17.84 -25.58
CA ALA A 112 3.91 18.49 -26.73
C ALA A 112 2.44 18.07 -26.92
N ASP A 113 2.09 16.85 -26.50
CA ASP A 113 0.80 16.19 -26.65
C ASP A 113 0.15 15.86 -25.30
N PHE A 114 0.67 16.42 -24.20
CA PHE A 114 0.22 16.12 -22.84
C PHE A 114 0.26 17.33 -21.92
N ALA A 115 -0.91 17.79 -21.49
CA ALA A 115 -1.07 18.90 -20.56
C ALA A 115 -2.19 18.63 -19.56
N ALA A 116 -2.30 19.47 -18.53
CA ALA A 116 -3.46 19.48 -17.64
C ALA A 116 -3.88 20.90 -17.27
N ARG A 117 -5.19 21.09 -17.17
CA ARG A 117 -5.81 22.31 -16.64
C ARG A 117 -5.98 22.17 -15.13
N VAL A 118 -5.55 23.17 -14.39
CA VAL A 118 -5.77 23.24 -12.94
C VAL A 118 -7.23 23.61 -12.68
N ARG A 119 -7.96 22.76 -11.97
CA ARG A 119 -9.37 22.97 -11.59
C ARG A 119 -9.50 23.67 -10.25
N GLY A 120 -8.56 23.42 -9.35
CA GLY A 120 -8.57 24.01 -8.01
C GLY A 120 -7.59 23.33 -7.07
N ARG A 121 -7.65 23.74 -5.80
CA ARG A 121 -6.90 23.13 -4.71
C ARG A 121 -7.84 22.53 -3.68
N GLY A 122 -7.53 21.32 -3.25
CA GLY A 122 -8.22 20.66 -2.16
C GLY A 122 -7.79 21.18 -0.79
N PRO A 123 -8.57 20.89 0.26
CA PRO A 123 -8.25 21.28 1.63
C PRO A 123 -6.96 20.66 2.17
N GLY A 124 -6.53 19.51 1.61
CA GLY A 124 -5.27 18.84 1.96
C GLY A 124 -4.04 19.40 1.22
N GLY A 125 -4.19 20.48 0.45
CA GLY A 125 -3.11 21.05 -0.37
C GLY A 125 -2.83 20.29 -1.66
N ASP A 126 -3.60 19.24 -1.95
CA ASP A 126 -3.65 18.58 -3.25
C ASP A 126 -4.24 19.53 -4.31
N VAL A 127 -3.86 19.31 -5.57
CA VAL A 127 -4.33 20.08 -6.72
C VAL A 127 -5.21 19.16 -7.57
N GLU A 128 -6.35 19.66 -8.02
CA GLU A 128 -7.19 18.94 -8.97
C GLU A 128 -6.78 19.34 -10.40
N LEU A 129 -6.44 18.33 -11.20
CA LEU A 129 -6.02 18.47 -12.58
C LEU A 129 -6.99 17.73 -13.51
N ALA A 130 -7.43 18.41 -14.56
CA ALA A 130 -8.10 17.79 -15.70
C ALA A 130 -7.11 17.65 -16.86
N PHE A 131 -6.77 16.43 -17.24
CA PHE A 131 -5.80 16.16 -18.29
C PHE A 131 -6.40 16.35 -19.69
N ILE A 132 -5.66 17.04 -20.55
CA ILE A 132 -6.08 17.50 -21.87
C ILE A 132 -5.02 17.25 -22.94
N ASN A 133 -5.44 17.17 -24.20
CA ASN A 133 -4.56 17.31 -25.35
C ASN A 133 -4.36 18.82 -25.63
N PRO A 134 -3.13 19.35 -25.58
CA PRO A 134 -2.87 20.78 -25.80
C PRO A 134 -3.12 21.27 -27.24
N GLU A 135 -3.12 20.39 -28.25
CA GLU A 135 -3.32 20.77 -29.66
C GLU A 135 -4.76 21.21 -29.96
N ASN A 136 -5.73 20.54 -29.34
CA ASN A 136 -7.18 20.78 -29.56
C ASN A 136 -7.94 21.15 -28.29
N GLY A 137 -7.28 21.17 -27.13
CA GLY A 137 -7.84 21.53 -25.84
C GLY A 137 -8.82 20.53 -25.23
N ARG A 138 -9.00 19.36 -25.85
CA ARG A 138 -9.99 18.37 -25.41
C ARG A 138 -9.49 17.55 -24.23
N ASP A 139 -10.42 17.07 -23.43
CA ASP A 139 -10.16 16.11 -22.36
C ASP A 139 -9.63 14.78 -22.92
N LEU A 140 -8.60 14.24 -22.27
CA LEU A 140 -8.08 12.92 -22.63
C LEU A 140 -9.07 11.83 -22.23
N THR A 141 -9.18 10.79 -23.04
CA THR A 141 -9.86 9.56 -22.63
C THR A 141 -8.99 8.76 -21.64
N ALA A 142 -9.56 7.74 -21.00
CA ALA A 142 -8.82 6.86 -20.09
C ALA A 142 -7.61 6.19 -20.80
N GLY A 143 -7.83 5.68 -22.02
CA GLY A 143 -6.77 5.02 -22.79
C GLY A 143 -5.67 5.98 -23.24
N GLU A 144 -6.01 7.22 -23.57
CA GLU A 144 -5.02 8.24 -23.90
C GLU A 144 -4.22 8.66 -22.67
N MET A 145 -4.89 8.83 -21.53
CA MET A 145 -4.21 9.11 -20.27
C MET A 145 -3.19 8.02 -19.95
N ASP A 146 -3.58 6.75 -20.04
CA ASP A 146 -2.68 5.60 -19.85
C ASP A 146 -1.48 5.64 -20.81
N ALA A 147 -1.70 5.92 -22.09
CA ALA A 147 -0.64 6.02 -23.09
C ALA A 147 0.33 7.19 -22.80
N ARG A 148 -0.19 8.34 -22.38
CA ARG A 148 0.64 9.52 -22.02
C ARG A 148 1.41 9.31 -20.74
N LEU A 149 0.81 8.68 -19.74
CA LEU A 149 1.52 8.28 -18.52
C LEU A 149 2.64 7.28 -18.85
N ALA A 150 2.38 6.27 -19.68
CA ALA A 150 3.40 5.29 -20.08
C ALA A 150 4.60 5.95 -20.80
N THR A 151 4.35 6.99 -21.59
CA THR A 151 5.38 7.66 -22.41
C THR A 151 6.13 8.77 -21.65
N HIS A 152 5.41 9.59 -20.88
CA HIS A 152 5.94 10.81 -20.27
C HIS A 152 6.04 10.75 -18.74
N GLY A 153 5.45 9.72 -18.15
CA GLY A 153 5.51 9.47 -16.73
C GLY A 153 6.79 8.77 -16.30
N SER A 154 7.01 8.79 -14.99
CA SER A 154 8.10 8.07 -14.33
C SER A 154 7.56 7.34 -13.12
N MET A 155 8.25 6.27 -12.71
CA MET A 155 7.87 5.48 -11.53
C MET A 155 7.83 6.42 -10.30
N PRO A 156 6.68 6.53 -9.62
CA PRO A 156 6.50 7.39 -8.46
C PRO A 156 7.15 6.79 -7.20
N LEU A 157 8.47 6.61 -7.24
CA LEU A 157 9.20 6.04 -6.11
C LEU A 157 9.02 6.89 -4.85
N PRO A 158 8.86 6.26 -3.68
CA PRO A 158 8.82 6.93 -2.40
C PRO A 158 10.03 7.85 -2.18
N PRO A 159 9.89 8.92 -1.38
CA PRO A 159 10.96 9.91 -1.19
C PRO A 159 12.25 9.36 -0.58
N TYR A 160 12.18 8.27 0.19
CA TYR A 160 13.34 7.60 0.78
C TYR A 160 14.12 6.71 -0.20
N ILE A 161 13.53 6.36 -1.36
CA ILE A 161 14.25 5.71 -2.46
C ILE A 161 14.74 6.82 -3.38
N ALA A 162 15.85 7.43 -2.99
CA ALA A 162 16.43 8.55 -3.72
C ALA A 162 16.90 8.10 -5.12
N ARG A 163 16.36 8.75 -6.14
CA ARG A 163 16.76 8.64 -7.54
C ARG A 163 16.93 10.06 -8.12
N PRO A 164 18.05 10.74 -7.82
CA PRO A 164 18.26 12.14 -8.24
C PRO A 164 18.17 12.29 -9.76
N ASP A 165 18.66 11.30 -10.50
CA ASP A 165 18.64 11.26 -11.97
C ASP A 165 17.33 10.73 -12.55
N GLY A 166 16.37 10.35 -11.70
CA GLY A 166 15.11 9.72 -12.09
C GLY A 166 15.13 8.19 -11.93
N ALA A 167 13.95 7.60 -11.92
CA ALA A 167 13.80 6.15 -11.81
C ALA A 167 14.44 5.44 -13.01
N THR A 168 15.14 4.34 -12.75
CA THR A 168 15.78 3.52 -13.78
C THR A 168 14.79 2.54 -14.41
N SER A 169 15.18 1.87 -15.49
CA SER A 169 14.40 0.75 -16.05
C SER A 169 14.19 -0.36 -15.02
N ALA A 170 15.23 -0.68 -14.24
CA ALA A 170 15.11 -1.66 -13.15
C ALA A 170 14.05 -1.28 -12.11
N ASP A 171 13.83 0.01 -11.82
CA ASP A 171 12.79 0.43 -10.86
C ASP A 171 11.37 0.14 -11.38
N ALA A 172 11.19 0.03 -12.71
CA ALA A 172 9.91 -0.35 -13.32
C ALA A 172 9.51 -1.79 -12.98
N ASP A 173 10.50 -2.67 -12.83
CA ASP A 173 10.33 -4.08 -12.46
C ASP A 173 10.45 -4.27 -10.94
N ASP A 174 11.36 -3.54 -10.29
CA ASP A 174 11.61 -3.64 -8.86
C ASP A 174 10.46 -3.15 -8.00
N TYR A 175 9.74 -2.13 -8.47
CA TYR A 175 8.60 -1.56 -7.77
C TYR A 175 7.25 -2.14 -8.23
N GLN A 176 7.24 -3.40 -8.70
CA GLN A 176 6.04 -4.15 -9.01
C GLN A 176 6.07 -5.53 -8.37
N THR A 177 4.92 -6.00 -7.88
CA THR A 177 4.78 -7.37 -7.41
C THR A 177 4.51 -8.30 -8.57
N MET A 178 4.79 -9.60 -8.41
CA MET A 178 4.39 -10.61 -9.41
C MET A 178 2.88 -10.73 -9.59
N PHE A 179 2.08 -10.19 -8.65
CA PHE A 179 0.62 -10.17 -8.68
C PHE A 179 0.05 -8.94 -9.41
N ALA A 180 0.89 -8.01 -9.87
CA ALA A 180 0.48 -6.72 -10.39
C ALA A 180 -0.29 -6.81 -11.73
N SER A 181 -1.62 -6.87 -11.67
CA SER A 181 -2.52 -6.96 -12.83
C SER A 181 -3.43 -5.74 -13.00
N GLN A 182 -3.87 -5.10 -11.90
CA GLN A 182 -4.85 -4.01 -11.90
C GLN A 182 -4.19 -2.62 -11.83
N LYS A 183 -4.07 -1.93 -12.97
CA LYS A 183 -3.49 -0.57 -13.04
C LYS A 183 -4.29 0.44 -12.23
N GLY A 184 -3.60 1.26 -11.42
CA GLY A 184 -4.22 2.41 -10.75
C GLY A 184 -3.50 2.89 -9.50
N ALA A 185 -2.57 2.10 -8.96
CA ALA A 185 -1.80 2.50 -7.78
C ALA A 185 -0.65 3.45 -8.12
N VAL A 186 -0.29 4.27 -7.14
CA VAL A 186 0.88 5.14 -7.16
C VAL A 186 1.97 4.59 -6.23
N ALA A 187 1.61 3.71 -5.29
CA ALA A 187 2.56 3.03 -4.43
C ALA A 187 2.38 1.51 -4.55
N ALA A 188 3.49 0.77 -4.56
CA ALA A 188 3.46 -0.68 -4.61
C ALA A 188 3.01 -1.28 -3.27
N PRO A 189 2.26 -2.40 -3.25
CA PRO A 189 2.01 -3.17 -2.04
C PRO A 189 3.26 -3.98 -1.67
N THR A 190 4.17 -3.34 -0.93
CA THR A 190 5.58 -3.76 -0.89
C THR A 190 5.87 -5.10 -0.24
N ALA A 191 4.98 -5.61 0.61
CA ALA A 191 5.12 -6.95 1.17
C ALA A 191 5.02 -8.05 0.09
N GLY A 192 4.27 -7.79 -0.98
CA GLY A 192 4.17 -8.69 -2.13
C GLY A 192 5.43 -8.70 -3.00
N LEU A 193 6.37 -7.76 -2.81
CA LEU A 193 7.64 -7.73 -3.54
C LEU A 193 8.58 -8.87 -3.15
N HIS A 194 8.36 -9.56 -2.04
CA HIS A 194 9.24 -10.66 -1.62
C HIS A 194 8.96 -11.98 -2.35
N PHE A 195 7.83 -12.05 -3.08
CA PHE A 195 7.39 -13.28 -3.71
C PHE A 195 8.14 -13.55 -5.02
N THR A 196 8.46 -14.83 -5.21
CA THR A 196 9.13 -15.40 -6.38
C THR A 196 8.35 -16.62 -6.85
N ASP A 197 8.57 -17.05 -8.09
CA ASP A 197 7.94 -18.27 -8.61
C ASP A 197 8.31 -19.51 -7.78
N SER A 198 9.54 -19.59 -7.26
CA SER A 198 9.99 -20.68 -6.39
C SER A 198 9.25 -20.68 -5.05
N LEU A 199 9.06 -19.51 -4.45
CA LEU A 199 8.29 -19.38 -3.22
C LEU A 199 6.82 -19.77 -3.43
N MET A 200 6.22 -19.33 -4.53
CA MET A 200 4.83 -19.66 -4.88
C MET A 200 4.65 -21.17 -5.10
N ALA A 201 5.62 -21.84 -5.75
CA ALA A 201 5.62 -23.28 -5.90
C ALA A 201 5.69 -24.00 -4.54
N GLY A 202 6.53 -23.53 -3.62
CA GLY A 202 6.63 -24.06 -2.26
C GLY A 202 5.35 -23.91 -1.45
N LEU A 203 4.67 -22.75 -1.56
CA LEU A 203 3.38 -22.50 -0.94
C LEU A 203 2.28 -23.42 -1.48
N ALA A 204 2.23 -23.59 -2.81
CA ALA A 204 1.28 -24.48 -3.46
C ALA A 204 1.50 -25.95 -3.05
N ALA A 205 2.76 -26.41 -3.01
CA ALA A 205 3.11 -27.76 -2.54
C ALA A 205 2.73 -28.02 -1.08
N ARG A 206 2.70 -26.96 -0.25
CA ARG A 206 2.24 -27.01 1.14
C ARG A 206 0.71 -27.04 1.27
N GLY A 207 -0.03 -26.81 0.19
CA GLY A 207 -1.49 -26.70 0.19
C GLY A 207 -1.99 -25.33 0.67
N VAL A 208 -1.19 -24.27 0.50
CA VAL A 208 -1.58 -22.88 0.81
C VAL A 208 -2.25 -22.28 -0.43
N GLY A 209 -3.46 -21.75 -0.27
CA GLY A 209 -4.17 -21.04 -1.33
C GLY A 209 -3.73 -19.58 -1.46
N VAL A 210 -4.00 -18.97 -2.61
CA VAL A 210 -3.77 -17.53 -2.84
C VAL A 210 -4.99 -16.88 -3.50
N ALA A 211 -5.56 -15.84 -2.89
CA ALA A 211 -6.64 -15.02 -3.45
C ALA A 211 -6.22 -13.55 -3.55
N GLU A 212 -6.89 -12.81 -4.44
CA GLU A 212 -6.50 -11.45 -4.80
C GLU A 212 -7.53 -10.43 -4.36
N VAL A 213 -7.05 -9.31 -3.83
CA VAL A 213 -7.84 -8.09 -3.66
C VAL A 213 -7.19 -6.97 -4.46
N THR A 214 -7.98 -5.96 -4.79
CA THR A 214 -7.46 -4.73 -5.39
C THR A 214 -7.59 -3.60 -4.38
N LEU A 215 -6.51 -2.86 -4.13
CA LEU A 215 -6.60 -1.56 -3.46
C LEU A 215 -5.56 -0.63 -4.07
N HIS A 216 -6.02 0.42 -4.75
CA HIS A 216 -5.18 1.41 -5.39
C HIS A 216 -4.64 2.39 -4.35
N VAL A 217 -3.38 2.18 -3.99
CA VAL A 217 -2.70 3.01 -3.00
C VAL A 217 -2.30 4.34 -3.64
N GLY A 218 -2.79 5.44 -3.08
CA GLY A 218 -2.48 6.78 -3.56
C GLY A 218 -1.15 7.29 -3.00
N ALA A 219 -0.61 8.37 -3.58
CA ALA A 219 0.59 9.03 -3.04
C ALA A 219 0.44 9.55 -1.59
N GLY A 220 -0.79 9.68 -1.09
CA GLY A 220 -1.10 10.12 0.27
C GLY A 220 -0.53 9.18 1.34
N THR A 221 -0.29 7.90 0.99
CA THR A 221 0.34 6.92 1.88
C THR A 221 1.75 7.32 2.35
N PHE A 222 2.44 8.18 1.61
CA PHE A 222 3.78 8.66 1.95
C PHE A 222 3.79 9.95 2.76
N LEU A 223 2.61 10.54 3.03
CA LEU A 223 2.55 11.77 3.81
C LEU A 223 2.78 11.46 5.30
N PRO A 224 3.58 12.27 6.00
CA PRO A 224 3.80 12.08 7.42
C PRO A 224 2.53 12.40 8.20
N VAL A 225 2.35 11.71 9.32
CA VAL A 225 1.38 12.12 10.35
C VAL A 225 1.94 13.37 11.03
N THR A 226 1.20 14.46 10.98
CA THR A 226 1.63 15.76 11.52
C THR A 226 0.87 16.19 12.77
N VAL A 227 -0.19 15.46 13.13
CA VAL A 227 -0.99 15.69 14.33
C VAL A 227 -0.38 15.00 15.54
N GLU A 228 -0.48 15.62 16.71
CA GLU A 228 0.06 15.07 17.95
C GLU A 228 -0.84 13.97 18.54
N ASP A 229 -2.16 14.22 18.57
CA ASP A 229 -3.15 13.18 18.88
C ASP A 229 -3.49 12.43 17.59
N ILE A 230 -3.31 11.11 17.62
CA ILE A 230 -3.58 10.29 16.45
C ILE A 230 -5.07 10.29 16.08
N ALA A 231 -5.97 10.53 17.04
CA ALA A 231 -7.41 10.59 16.78
C ALA A 231 -7.81 11.72 15.82
N ASP A 232 -6.98 12.77 15.71
CA ASP A 232 -7.21 13.90 14.81
C ASP A 232 -6.70 13.65 13.39
N HIS A 233 -6.00 12.52 13.15
CA HIS A 233 -5.44 12.22 11.84
C HIS A 233 -6.54 11.79 10.87
N ARG A 234 -6.57 12.41 9.69
CA ARG A 234 -7.47 12.04 8.59
C ARG A 234 -6.73 11.24 7.55
N MET A 235 -7.17 10.02 7.32
CA MET A 235 -6.66 9.19 6.24
C MET A 235 -7.13 9.69 4.89
N HIS A 236 -6.27 9.57 3.90
CA HIS A 236 -6.68 9.71 2.50
C HIS A 236 -7.47 8.48 2.08
N SER A 237 -8.58 8.71 1.39
CA SER A 237 -9.42 7.63 0.88
C SER A 237 -8.79 6.98 -0.34
N GLU A 238 -8.88 5.65 -0.41
CA GLU A 238 -8.35 4.81 -1.48
C GLU A 238 -9.42 3.87 -2.00
N TRP A 239 -9.52 3.73 -3.31
CA TRP A 239 -10.46 2.81 -3.93
C TRP A 239 -9.95 1.38 -3.93
N GLY A 240 -10.79 0.43 -3.53
CA GLY A 240 -10.48 -0.99 -3.61
C GLY A 240 -11.68 -1.87 -3.91
N GLN A 241 -11.39 -3.14 -4.15
CA GLN A 241 -12.34 -4.17 -4.57
C GLN A 241 -11.96 -5.53 -4.00
N ILE A 242 -12.99 -6.29 -3.61
CA ILE A 242 -12.94 -7.72 -3.28
C ILE A 242 -13.95 -8.40 -4.20
N SER A 243 -13.51 -9.37 -4.99
CA SER A 243 -14.40 -10.12 -5.89
C SER A 243 -15.29 -11.09 -5.13
N ALA A 244 -16.40 -11.52 -5.75
CA ALA A 244 -17.25 -12.57 -5.18
C ALA A 244 -16.47 -13.87 -4.96
N ASP A 245 -15.67 -14.30 -5.95
CA ASP A 245 -14.78 -15.46 -5.84
C ASP A 245 -13.84 -15.36 -4.63
N THR A 246 -13.20 -14.21 -4.43
CA THR A 246 -12.29 -14.04 -3.29
C THR A 246 -13.05 -14.13 -1.95
N ALA A 247 -14.21 -13.50 -1.85
CA ALA A 247 -15.06 -13.60 -0.66
C ALA A 247 -15.50 -15.05 -0.38
N ASP A 248 -15.92 -15.79 -1.41
CA ASP A 248 -16.33 -17.20 -1.29
C ASP A 248 -15.16 -18.08 -0.83
N ARG A 249 -13.95 -17.85 -1.37
CA ARG A 249 -12.73 -18.57 -0.98
C ARG A 249 -12.33 -18.28 0.46
N ILE A 250 -12.47 -17.03 0.91
CA ILE A 250 -12.27 -16.65 2.32
C ILE A 250 -13.27 -17.37 3.21
N ALA A 251 -14.55 -17.35 2.86
CA ALA A 251 -15.60 -18.03 3.62
C ALA A 251 -15.36 -19.54 3.71
N ALA A 252 -15.04 -20.19 2.59
CA ALA A 252 -14.72 -21.61 2.52
C ALA A 252 -13.49 -21.97 3.36
N THR A 253 -12.43 -21.14 3.29
CA THR A 253 -11.22 -21.32 4.09
C THR A 253 -11.54 -21.27 5.59
N ARG A 254 -12.33 -20.28 6.01
CA ARG A 254 -12.75 -20.16 7.42
C ARG A 254 -13.61 -21.34 7.87
N ALA A 255 -14.55 -21.78 7.04
CA ALA A 255 -15.40 -22.94 7.33
C ALA A 255 -14.59 -24.23 7.49
N ALA A 256 -13.49 -24.37 6.76
CA ALA A 256 -12.56 -25.49 6.86
C ALA A 256 -11.54 -25.35 8.02
N GLY A 257 -11.59 -24.27 8.81
CA GLY A 257 -10.66 -24.00 9.91
C GLY A 257 -9.28 -23.49 9.48
N GLY A 258 -9.13 -23.10 8.21
CA GLY A 258 -7.92 -22.47 7.68
C GLY A 258 -7.79 -21.01 8.12
N ARG A 259 -6.55 -20.48 8.09
CA ARG A 259 -6.25 -19.09 8.46
C ARG A 259 -6.26 -18.20 7.23
N ILE A 260 -6.68 -16.95 7.41
CA ILE A 260 -6.58 -15.88 6.42
C ILE A 260 -5.35 -15.03 6.72
N ILE A 261 -4.40 -15.01 5.78
CA ILE A 261 -3.13 -14.30 5.92
C ILE A 261 -3.08 -13.14 4.94
N ALA A 262 -3.07 -11.91 5.44
CA ALA A 262 -2.88 -10.74 4.60
C ALA A 262 -1.41 -10.58 4.21
N VAL A 263 -1.14 -10.42 2.93
CA VAL A 263 0.16 -10.00 2.41
C VAL A 263 0.13 -8.50 2.22
N GLY A 264 0.70 -7.78 3.18
CA GLY A 264 0.75 -6.33 3.25
C GLY A 264 -0.44 -5.70 3.98
N THR A 265 -0.18 -4.55 4.60
CA THR A 265 -1.17 -3.75 5.32
C THR A 265 -2.31 -3.26 4.43
N THR A 266 -2.04 -3.06 3.14
CA THR A 266 -3.04 -2.68 2.13
C THR A 266 -4.11 -3.77 1.98
N SER A 267 -3.70 -5.03 1.81
CA SER A 267 -4.62 -6.18 1.74
C SER A 267 -5.44 -6.33 3.02
N LEU A 268 -4.80 -6.10 4.18
CA LEU A 268 -5.48 -6.10 5.48
C LEU A 268 -6.54 -4.99 5.57
N ARG A 269 -6.22 -3.74 5.18
CA ARG A 269 -7.13 -2.60 5.29
C ARG A 269 -8.41 -2.78 4.48
N ILE A 270 -8.32 -3.26 3.24
CA ILE A 270 -9.51 -3.48 2.40
C ILE A 270 -10.40 -4.60 2.97
N MET A 271 -9.77 -5.67 3.48
CA MET A 271 -10.45 -6.79 4.14
C MET A 271 -11.17 -6.36 5.42
N GLU A 272 -10.50 -5.62 6.30
CA GLU A 272 -11.10 -5.11 7.54
C GLU A 272 -12.15 -4.01 7.30
N THR A 273 -11.99 -3.21 6.24
CA THR A 273 -13.04 -2.26 5.81
C THR A 273 -14.32 -3.01 5.46
N CYS A 274 -14.21 -4.05 4.64
CA CYS A 274 -15.34 -4.89 4.25
C CYS A 274 -15.98 -5.55 5.49
N ALA A 275 -15.18 -6.20 6.33
CA ALA A 275 -15.67 -6.89 7.53
C ALA A 275 -16.28 -5.97 8.59
N THR A 276 -15.81 -4.73 8.69
CA THR A 276 -16.41 -3.71 9.57
C THR A 276 -17.77 -3.26 9.05
N ARG A 277 -17.91 -3.05 7.73
CA ARG A 277 -19.14 -2.56 7.10
C ARG A 277 -20.21 -3.65 6.94
N HIS A 278 -19.82 -4.90 6.73
CA HIS A 278 -20.72 -5.99 6.36
C HIS A 278 -20.75 -7.15 7.36
N ASN A 279 -20.06 -7.02 8.51
CA ASN A 279 -19.94 -8.08 9.52
C ASN A 279 -19.39 -9.41 8.97
N GLY A 280 -18.45 -9.30 8.02
CA GLY A 280 -17.86 -10.41 7.30
C GLY A 280 -17.25 -9.92 5.99
N VAL A 281 -16.40 -10.72 5.37
CA VAL A 281 -15.83 -10.36 4.06
C VAL A 281 -16.76 -10.87 2.96
N THR A 282 -17.31 -9.92 2.20
CA THR A 282 -18.21 -10.15 1.06
C THR A 282 -17.61 -9.53 -0.20
N ALA A 283 -18.24 -9.75 -1.35
CA ALA A 283 -17.95 -8.93 -2.52
C ALA A 283 -18.10 -7.44 -2.17
N PHE A 284 -17.09 -6.64 -2.52
CA PHE A 284 -17.00 -5.25 -2.12
C PHE A 284 -16.34 -4.42 -3.22
N SER A 285 -16.81 -3.20 -3.45
CA SER A 285 -16.16 -2.22 -4.31
C SER A 285 -16.46 -0.83 -3.77
N GLY A 286 -15.43 -0.05 -3.50
CA GLY A 286 -15.61 1.29 -2.96
C GLY A 286 -14.37 1.83 -2.28
N GLU A 287 -14.55 2.99 -1.67
CA GLU A 287 -13.49 3.72 -0.99
C GLU A 287 -13.28 3.20 0.44
N THR A 288 -12.02 3.18 0.86
CA THR A 288 -11.58 2.98 2.24
C THR A 288 -10.65 4.10 2.69
N ASP A 289 -11.01 4.70 3.81
CA ASP A 289 -10.21 5.64 4.60
C ASP A 289 -9.96 5.05 6.00
N ILE A 290 -10.05 3.72 6.16
CA ILE A 290 -9.92 3.09 7.46
C ILE A 290 -8.56 3.42 8.09
N PHE A 291 -8.60 3.91 9.32
CA PHE A 291 -7.43 4.16 10.14
C PHE A 291 -7.36 3.16 11.29
N ILE A 292 -6.44 2.22 11.19
CA ILE A 292 -6.28 1.14 12.18
C ILE A 292 -5.22 1.55 13.19
N THR A 293 -5.63 1.71 14.44
CA THR A 293 -4.79 2.08 15.58
C THR A 293 -5.03 1.11 16.74
N PRO A 294 -4.15 1.04 17.76
CA PRO A 294 -4.34 0.12 18.88
C PRO A 294 -5.69 0.33 19.58
N GLY A 295 -6.37 -0.77 19.86
CA GLY A 295 -7.78 -0.79 20.27
C GLY A 295 -8.74 -1.20 19.14
N PHE A 296 -8.30 -1.17 17.88
CA PHE A 296 -9.07 -1.74 16.76
C PHE A 296 -9.33 -3.24 16.95
N ARG A 297 -10.53 -3.69 16.57
CA ARG A 297 -10.95 -5.10 16.68
C ARG A 297 -11.01 -5.75 15.31
N PHE A 298 -10.07 -6.65 15.05
CA PHE A 298 -9.89 -7.31 13.76
C PHE A 298 -10.87 -8.46 13.56
N ARG A 299 -11.46 -8.53 12.38
CA ARG A 299 -12.52 -9.49 12.02
C ARG A 299 -12.12 -10.40 10.86
N ALA A 300 -11.24 -9.93 9.98
CA ALA A 300 -11.01 -10.54 8.67
C ALA A 300 -9.66 -11.25 8.55
N VAL A 301 -8.64 -10.84 9.29
CA VAL A 301 -7.26 -11.32 9.13
C VAL A 301 -6.77 -12.03 10.37
N ASP A 302 -6.08 -13.15 10.19
CA ASP A 302 -5.55 -14.00 11.26
C ASP A 302 -4.03 -13.87 11.41
N MET A 303 -3.34 -13.63 10.30
CA MET A 303 -1.90 -13.33 10.26
C MET A 303 -1.60 -12.24 9.24
N LEU A 304 -0.50 -11.51 9.46
CA LEU A 304 -0.03 -10.45 8.58
C LEU A 304 1.43 -10.70 8.21
N LEU A 305 1.73 -10.70 6.91
CA LEU A 305 3.08 -10.57 6.39
C LEU A 305 3.26 -9.13 5.90
N THR A 306 4.20 -8.37 6.46
CA THR A 306 4.44 -6.98 6.07
C THR A 306 5.92 -6.60 6.17
N ASN A 307 6.30 -5.43 5.66
CA ASN A 307 7.64 -4.87 5.87
C ASN A 307 7.75 -4.18 7.25
N PHE A 308 8.95 -3.73 7.60
CA PHE A 308 9.14 -2.77 8.70
C PHE A 308 8.81 -1.33 8.26
N HIS A 309 8.20 -0.55 9.15
CA HIS A 309 7.54 0.74 8.85
C HIS A 309 8.22 1.93 9.56
N LEU A 310 8.02 3.16 9.07
CA LEU A 310 8.72 4.35 9.62
C LEU A 310 8.25 4.60 11.07
N PRO A 311 9.11 5.20 11.92
CA PRO A 311 8.63 5.81 13.15
C PRO A 311 7.54 6.83 12.83
N LYS A 312 6.57 6.97 13.74
CA LYS A 312 5.45 7.92 13.61
C LYS A 312 4.60 7.72 12.35
N SER A 313 4.54 6.50 11.81
CA SER A 313 3.73 6.17 10.63
C SER A 313 2.41 5.48 10.99
N THR A 314 1.40 5.70 10.16
CA THR A 314 0.09 5.01 10.28
C THR A 314 0.24 3.49 10.16
N LEU A 315 1.22 3.01 9.39
CA LEU A 315 1.49 1.58 9.25
C LEU A 315 2.10 0.97 10.52
N LEU A 316 2.95 1.70 11.24
CA LEU A 316 3.47 1.27 12.54
C LEU A 316 2.33 1.15 13.58
N MET A 317 1.38 2.09 13.55
CA MET A 317 0.19 2.04 14.40
C MET A 317 -0.68 0.82 14.09
N LEU A 318 -0.85 0.49 12.82
CA LEU A 318 -1.61 -0.68 12.38
C LEU A 318 -0.98 -1.99 12.85
N VAL A 319 0.33 -2.19 12.65
CA VAL A 319 0.98 -3.43 13.13
C VAL A 319 0.98 -3.51 14.66
N SER A 320 1.10 -2.37 15.35
CA SER A 320 0.98 -2.31 16.81
C SER A 320 -0.43 -2.64 17.30
N ALA A 321 -1.47 -2.29 16.53
CA ALA A 321 -2.83 -2.71 16.80
C ALA A 321 -3.01 -4.22 16.60
N PHE A 322 -2.36 -4.77 15.57
CA PHE A 322 -2.49 -6.17 15.18
C PHE A 322 -1.80 -7.13 16.15
N SER A 323 -0.56 -6.85 16.56
CA SER A 323 0.24 -7.76 17.40
C SER A 323 0.60 -7.21 18.79
N GLY A 324 0.12 -6.02 19.13
CA GLY A 324 0.38 -5.36 20.42
C GLY A 324 1.58 -4.40 20.37
N ILE A 325 1.46 -3.28 21.06
CA ILE A 325 2.44 -2.18 21.04
C ILE A 325 3.81 -2.64 21.53
N GLU A 326 3.89 -3.26 22.71
CA GLU A 326 5.18 -3.66 23.29
C GLU A 326 5.86 -4.75 22.46
N ARG A 327 5.09 -5.73 21.95
CA ARG A 327 5.61 -6.80 21.09
C ARG A 327 6.20 -6.24 19.80
N ILE A 328 5.56 -5.26 19.17
CA ILE A 328 6.09 -4.60 17.98
C ILE A 328 7.31 -3.74 18.33
N ARG A 329 7.31 -3.02 19.45
CA ARG A 329 8.47 -2.24 19.91
C ARG A 329 9.68 -3.14 20.12
N ASP A 330 9.51 -4.30 20.75
CA ASP A 330 10.55 -5.32 20.94
C ASP A 330 11.07 -5.86 19.61
N ALA A 331 10.16 -6.20 18.70
CA ALA A 331 10.51 -6.69 17.37
C ALA A 331 11.32 -5.67 16.56
N TYR A 332 10.98 -4.39 16.64
CA TYR A 332 11.70 -3.33 15.94
C TYR A 332 13.08 -3.07 16.55
N ARG A 333 13.21 -3.14 17.89
CA ARG A 333 14.52 -3.09 18.56
C ARG A 333 15.41 -4.26 18.16
N HIS A 334 14.86 -5.48 18.14
CA HIS A 334 15.57 -6.68 17.66
C HIS A 334 16.00 -6.50 16.21
N ALA A 335 15.10 -6.03 15.35
CA ALA A 335 15.38 -5.81 13.93
C ALA A 335 16.52 -4.82 13.72
N ILE A 336 16.53 -3.68 14.43
CA ILE A 336 17.61 -2.69 14.34
C ILE A 336 18.93 -3.27 14.86
N ALA A 337 18.91 -3.90 16.04
CA ALA A 337 20.12 -4.49 16.64
C ALA A 337 20.69 -5.65 15.80
N GLY A 338 19.82 -6.32 15.05
CA GLY A 338 20.17 -7.42 14.18
C GLY A 338 20.45 -7.03 12.73
N ASP A 339 20.58 -5.75 12.38
CA ASP A 339 20.84 -5.27 11.00
C ASP A 339 19.77 -5.70 9.97
N TYR A 340 18.50 -5.73 10.36
CA TYR A 340 17.40 -5.83 9.40
C TYR A 340 17.31 -4.57 8.56
N ARG A 341 16.90 -4.76 7.31
CA ARG A 341 16.61 -3.68 6.37
C ARG A 341 15.14 -3.29 6.49
N PHE A 342 14.86 -2.00 6.44
CA PHE A 342 13.53 -1.44 6.66
C PHE A 342 12.91 -1.01 5.33
N PHE A 343 11.61 -0.75 5.37
CA PHE A 343 10.86 -0.13 4.27
C PHE A 343 10.54 -1.00 3.07
N SER A 344 10.11 -0.35 1.98
CA SER A 344 9.60 -0.95 0.75
C SER A 344 10.43 -2.10 0.21
N TYR A 345 11.75 -1.96 0.23
CA TYR A 345 12.69 -2.97 -0.26
C TYR A 345 13.44 -3.70 0.85
N GLY A 346 13.07 -3.43 2.09
CA GLY A 346 13.70 -4.02 3.26
C GLY A 346 13.30 -5.47 3.44
N ASP A 347 13.40 -5.94 4.66
CA ASP A 347 13.05 -7.27 5.09
C ASP A 347 11.57 -7.32 5.53
N ALA A 348 11.10 -8.52 5.84
CA ALA A 348 9.72 -8.80 6.18
C ALA A 348 9.54 -9.18 7.66
N CYS A 349 8.31 -9.09 8.12
CA CYS A 349 7.86 -9.55 9.41
C CYS A 349 6.54 -10.32 9.24
N LEU A 350 6.49 -11.54 9.76
CA LEU A 350 5.28 -12.37 9.82
C LEU A 350 4.76 -12.33 11.26
N MET A 351 3.49 -12.03 11.44
CA MET A 351 2.91 -11.90 12.78
C MET A 351 1.51 -12.52 12.84
N SER A 352 1.17 -13.08 14.00
CA SER A 352 -0.19 -13.54 14.31
C SER A 352 -0.98 -12.39 14.96
N LEU A 353 -2.29 -12.41 14.75
CA LEU A 353 -3.20 -11.50 15.45
C LEU A 353 -3.14 -11.75 16.96
N ALA A 354 -2.95 -10.69 17.75
CA ALA A 354 -3.02 -10.78 19.20
C ALA A 354 -4.44 -11.17 19.64
N ALA A 355 -4.56 -12.08 20.62
CA ALA A 355 -5.86 -12.59 21.07
C ALA A 355 -6.82 -11.46 21.47
N ASP A 356 -6.32 -10.48 22.23
CA ASP A 356 -7.10 -9.32 22.70
C ASP A 356 -7.46 -8.32 21.59
N SER A 357 -6.88 -8.47 20.40
CA SER A 357 -7.18 -7.64 19.22
C SER A 357 -8.24 -8.26 18.32
N ARG A 358 -8.62 -9.53 18.54
CA ARG A 358 -9.71 -10.16 17.80
C ARG A 358 -11.07 -9.57 18.21
N ALA A 359 -11.92 -9.28 17.23
CA ALA A 359 -13.32 -8.96 17.53
C ALA A 359 -14.04 -10.20 18.07
N ASP A 360 -14.81 -10.04 19.13
CA ASP A 360 -15.69 -11.10 19.62
C ASP A 360 -16.57 -11.59 18.47
N SER A 361 -16.62 -12.91 18.27
CA SER A 361 -17.59 -13.49 17.33
C SER A 361 -18.97 -13.06 17.82
N ALA A 362 -19.64 -12.18 17.07
CA ALA A 362 -20.94 -11.65 17.45
C ALA A 362 -21.81 -12.80 17.95
N THR A 363 -22.16 -12.74 19.24
CA THR A 363 -23.22 -13.58 19.82
C THR A 363 -24.39 -13.48 18.86
N LYS A 364 -24.89 -14.63 18.38
CA LYS A 364 -26.14 -14.68 17.62
C LYS A 364 -27.17 -13.90 18.43
N ILE A 365 -27.53 -12.71 17.97
CA ILE A 365 -28.73 -12.04 18.45
C ILE A 365 -29.85 -12.91 17.89
N GLY A 366 -30.48 -13.66 18.80
CA GLY A 366 -31.49 -14.67 18.49
C GLY A 366 -32.77 -14.12 17.93
#